data_AF-A0AB73IUL3-F1
#
_entry.id   AF-A0AB73IUL3-F1
#
_cell.length_a   1.000
_cell.length_b   1.000
_cell.length_c   1.000
_cell.angle_alpha   90.00
_cell.angle_beta   90.00
_cell.angle_gamma   90.00
#
_symmetry.space_group_name_H-M   'P 1'
#
loop_
_entity.id
_entity.type
_entity.pdbx_description
1 polymer ?
#
loop_
_entity_poly.entity_id
_entity_poly.type
_entity_poly.pdbx_seq_one_letter_code
_entity_poly.pdbx_strand_id
1 'polypeptide(L)' 'MNQVFGLPQPITGAETVTIRQTQNGQSALCTMPLSSLLSIITLSALTSQLPTTRPSTSGVVWNNGGVVSIS' A
#
# COMPACT_ATOMS: atom_id res chain seq x y z
N MET A 1 -12.90 -7.32 -13.05
CA MET A 1 -11.47 -6.98 -12.89
C MET A 1 -11.10 -6.05 -14.04
N ASN A 2 -10.68 -4.81 -13.74
CA ASN A 2 -10.32 -3.83 -14.76
C ASN A 2 -8.89 -4.13 -15.26
N GLN A 3 -8.75 -4.65 -16.48
CA GLN A 3 -7.47 -4.91 -17.11
C GLN A 3 -7.00 -3.67 -17.88
N VAL A 4 -5.74 -3.28 -17.72
CA VAL A 4 -5.15 -2.18 -18.50
C VAL A 4 -4.51 -2.75 -19.76
N PHE A 5 -5.07 -2.40 -20.92
CA PHE A 5 -4.58 -2.82 -22.24
C PHE A 5 -3.55 -1.81 -22.79
N GLY A 6 -2.59 -2.27 -23.61
CA GLY A 6 -1.55 -1.43 -24.21
C GLY A 6 -0.10 -1.80 -23.84
N LEU A 7 0.08 -2.81 -22.98
CA LEU A 7 1.38 -3.41 -22.65
C LEU A 7 1.50 -4.80 -23.29
N PRO A 8 2.73 -5.33 -23.53
CA PRO A 8 2.94 -6.67 -24.09
C PRO A 8 2.27 -7.78 -23.27
N GLN A 9 2.06 -7.54 -21.97
CA GLN A 9 1.18 -8.32 -21.11
C GLN A 9 0.24 -7.38 -20.35
N PRO A 10 -1.06 -7.69 -20.26
CA PRO A 10 -2.01 -6.86 -19.53
C PRO A 10 -1.64 -6.83 -18.04
N ILE A 11 -1.76 -5.66 -17.43
CA ILE A 11 -1.65 -5.50 -15.97
C ILE A 11 -2.99 -5.92 -15.35
N THR A 12 -2.92 -6.89 -14.45
CA THR A 12 -4.05 -7.57 -13.81
C THR A 12 -4.23 -7.17 -12.34
N GLY A 13 -3.22 -6.56 -11.73
CA GLY A 13 -3.14 -6.28 -10.30
C GLY A 13 -2.55 -7.42 -9.47
N ALA A 14 -2.34 -8.60 -10.04
CA ALA A 14 -1.66 -9.72 -9.40
C ALA A 14 -0.13 -9.66 -9.56
N GLU A 15 0.38 -8.71 -10.35
CA GLU A 15 1.81 -8.54 -10.57
C GLU A 15 2.51 -8.26 -9.25
N THR A 16 3.71 -8.81 -9.10
CA THR A 16 4.51 -8.57 -7.90
C THR A 16 5.30 -7.28 -8.07
N VAL A 17 5.15 -6.35 -7.13
CA VAL A 17 5.96 -5.13 -7.05
C VAL A 17 6.92 -5.22 -5.87
N THR A 18 8.14 -4.74 -6.06
CA THR A 18 9.13 -4.60 -4.99
C THR A 18 9.44 -3.13 -4.77
N ILE A 19 9.28 -2.70 -3.54
CA ILE A 19 9.49 -1.32 -3.10
C ILE A 19 10.72 -1.32 -2.21
N ARG A 20 11.66 -0.45 -2.54
CA ARG A 20 12.79 -0.13 -1.66
C ARG A 20 12.40 1.03 -0.77
N GLN A 21 12.43 0.82 0.53
CA GLN A 21 12.09 1.83 1.53
C GLN A 21 13.17 1.92 2.59
N THR A 22 13.27 3.08 3.25
CA THR A 22 14.16 3.28 4.38
C THR A 22 13.35 3.07 5.66
N GLN A 23 13.71 2.07 6.45
CA GLN A 23 13.11 1.77 7.75
C GLN A 23 14.19 1.89 8.82
N ASN A 24 14.00 2.77 9.80
CA ASN A 24 14.96 3.01 10.88
C ASN A 24 16.39 3.32 10.39
N GLY A 25 16.50 4.08 9.30
CA GLY A 25 17.79 4.44 8.69
C GLY A 25 18.43 3.32 7.85
N GLN A 26 17.82 2.15 7.76
CA GLN A 26 18.29 1.03 6.95
C GLN A 26 17.41 0.81 5.71
N SER A 27 18.00 0.34 4.62
CA SER A 27 17.24 0.03 3.41
C SER A 27 16.59 -1.34 3.53
N ALA A 28 15.26 -1.38 3.40
CA ALA A 28 14.46 -2.59 3.36
C ALA A 28 13.77 -2.74 1.99
N LEU A 29 13.67 -3.98 1.52
CA LEU A 29 12.86 -4.33 0.35
C LEU A 29 11.56 -4.95 0.84
N CYS A 30 10.43 -4.42 0.36
CA CYS A 30 9.12 -5.01 0.61
C CYS A 30 8.47 -5.38 -0.71
N THR A 31 7.95 -6.59 -0.75
CA THR A 31 7.35 -7.17 -1.95
C THR A 31 5.87 -7.44 -1.69
N MET A 32 5.01 -7.03 -2.61
CA MET A 32 3.55 -7.19 -2.50
C MET A 32 2.90 -7.24 -3.88
N PRO A 33 1.62 -7.65 -3.99
CA PRO A 33 0.86 -7.50 -5.22
C PRO A 33 0.65 -6.01 -5.59
N LEU A 34 0.64 -5.71 -6.89
CA LEU A 34 0.42 -4.36 -7.41
C LEU A 34 -0.93 -3.81 -6.98
N SER A 35 -1.98 -4.64 -6.95
CA SER A 35 -3.29 -4.26 -6.43
C SER A 35 -3.24 -3.82 -4.97
N SER A 36 -2.45 -4.50 -4.12
CA SER A 36 -2.22 -4.10 -2.74
C SER A 36 -1.51 -2.75 -2.67
N LEU A 37 -0.46 -2.54 -3.47
CA LEU A 37 0.22 -1.23 -3.52
C LEU A 37 -0.72 -0.11 -3.99
N LEU A 38 -1.47 -0.34 -5.06
CA LEU A 38 -2.44 0.63 -5.58
C LEU A 38 -3.54 0.92 -4.56
N SER A 39 -3.96 -0.07 -3.77
CA SER A 39 -4.89 0.14 -2.65
C SER A 39 -4.28 1.03 -1.57
N ILE A 40 -2.99 0.87 -1.25
CA ILE A 40 -2.27 1.69 -0.26
C ILE A 40 -2.06 3.13 -0.80
N ILE A 41 -1.69 3.28 -2.07
CA ILE A 41 -1.47 4.59 -2.70
C ILE A 41 -2.80 5.34 -2.85
N THR A 42 -3.87 4.67 -3.28
CA THR A 42 -5.21 5.28 -3.26
C THR A 42 -5.68 5.56 -1.83
N LEU A 43 -5.26 4.74 -0.85
CA LEU A 43 -5.42 5.03 0.59
C LEU A 43 -4.69 6.31 1.04
N SER A 44 -3.62 6.74 0.37
CA SER A 44 -2.93 7.98 0.73
C SER A 44 -3.79 9.23 0.44
N ALA A 45 -4.62 9.21 -0.61
CA ALA A 45 -5.68 10.18 -0.83
C ALA A 45 -6.85 10.00 0.16
N LEU A 46 -7.02 8.78 0.67
CA LEU A 46 -7.99 8.35 1.66
C LEU A 46 -7.50 8.54 3.11
N THR A 47 -6.31 9.10 3.35
CA THR A 47 -5.77 9.33 4.71
C THR A 47 -6.67 10.21 5.55
N SER A 48 -7.48 11.05 4.92
CA SER A 48 -8.56 11.84 5.52
C SER A 48 -9.75 11.00 6.02
N GLN A 49 -9.91 9.76 5.52
CA GLN A 49 -10.99 8.83 5.86
C GLN A 49 -10.53 7.69 6.80
N LEU A 50 -9.23 7.55 7.04
CA LEU A 50 -8.70 6.53 7.94
C LEU A 50 -8.84 6.92 9.42
N PRO A 51 -9.02 5.95 10.34
CA PRO A 51 -9.00 6.23 11.77
C PRO A 51 -7.66 6.82 12.19
N THR A 52 -7.69 7.84 13.05
CA THR A 52 -6.47 8.47 13.61
C THR A 52 -6.03 7.82 14.92
N THR A 53 -6.87 6.96 15.50
CA THR A 53 -6.54 6.16 16.69
C THR A 53 -6.07 4.78 16.27
N ARG A 54 -4.97 4.30 16.85
CA ARG A 54 -4.41 2.98 16.57
C ARG A 54 -5.44 1.87 16.84
N PRO A 55 -5.81 1.05 15.85
CA PRO A 55 -6.69 -0.10 16.04
C PRO A 55 -6.03 -1.17 16.93
N SER A 56 -6.82 -1.82 17.79
CA SER A 56 -6.38 -2.95 18.63
C SER A 56 -6.31 -4.28 17.86
N THR A 57 -6.99 -4.37 16.72
CA THR A 57 -6.95 -5.53 15.81
C THR A 57 -5.74 -5.40 14.90
N SER A 58 -4.88 -6.41 14.83
CA SER A 58 -3.69 -6.36 13.97
C SER A 58 -4.05 -6.42 12.49
N GLY A 59 -3.28 -5.73 11.65
CA GLY A 59 -3.48 -5.72 10.20
C GLY A 59 -4.46 -4.66 9.68
N VAL A 60 -5.00 -3.82 10.56
CA VAL A 60 -5.92 -2.73 10.18
C VAL A 60 -5.13 -1.48 9.84
N VAL A 61 -5.45 -0.87 8.71
CA VAL A 61 -4.79 0.36 8.26
C VAL A 61 -5.35 1.58 8.99
N TRP A 62 -4.48 2.48 9.44
CA TRP A 62 -4.84 3.69 10.17
C TRP A 62 -3.90 4.85 9.83
N ASN A 63 -4.33 6.08 10.12
CA ASN A 63 -3.57 7.30 9.91
C ASN A 63 -2.83 7.67 11.21
N ASN A 64 -1.51 7.43 11.23
CA ASN A 64 -0.64 7.83 12.31
C ASN A 64 -0.06 9.22 12.04
N GLY A 65 -0.85 10.26 12.27
CA GLY A 65 -0.37 11.65 12.18
C GLY A 65 0.12 12.07 10.80
N GLY A 66 -0.54 11.62 9.73
CA GLY A 66 -0.20 11.88 8.33
C GLY A 66 0.53 10.72 7.65
N VAL A 67 0.86 9.66 8.39
CA VAL A 67 1.56 8.48 7.88
C VAL A 67 0.62 7.27 7.91
N VAL A 68 0.37 6.66 6.74
CA VAL A 68 -0.39 5.41 6.64
C VAL A 68 0.38 4.29 7.36
N SER A 69 -0.23 3.70 8.38
CA SER A 69 0.35 2.67 9.25
C SER A 69 -0.57 1.45 9.37
N ILE A 70 -0.01 0.29 9.73
CA ILE A 70 -0.75 -0.95 9.98
C ILE A 70 -0.55 -1.33 11.45
N SER A 71 -1.63 -1.69 12.16
CA SER A 71 -1.65 -1.99 13.60
C SER A 71 -0.93 -3.26 14.04
#